data_AF-A0A381W591-F1
#
_entry.id   AF-A0A381W591-F1
#
_cell.length_a   1.000
_cell.length_b   1.000
_cell.length_c   1.000
_cell.angle_alpha   90.00
_cell.angle_beta   90.00
_cell.angle_gamma   90.00
#
_symmetry.space_group_name_H-M   'P 1'
#
loop_
_entity.id
_entity.type
_entity.pdbx_description
1 polymer ?
#
loop_
_entity_poly.entity_id
_entity_poly.type
_entity_poly.pdbx_seq_one_letter_code
_entity_poly.pdbx_strand_id
1 'polypeptide(L)'
;MDIDQNTGLSRITCQFEDRKLEGEFRDFRWEKIRNYVRNLLIISQIFNVLINIDDIRLLGPSPWYIGYHVLGLTVWIFWMFFLSDNKKKK
;
A
#
# COMPACT_ATOMS: atom_id res chain seq x y z
N MET A 1 -18.96 17.99 19.81
CA MET A 1 -17.70 17.24 19.65
C MET A 1 -16.63 17.98 20.44
N ASP A 2 -15.77 17.27 21.17
CA ASP A 2 -14.65 17.90 21.89
C ASP A 2 -13.58 18.31 20.87
N ILE A 3 -13.59 19.60 20.51
CA ILE A 3 -12.69 20.21 19.53
C ILE A 3 -11.75 21.11 20.29
N ASP A 4 -10.44 20.94 20.05
CA ASP A 4 -9.44 21.85 20.58
C ASP A 4 -9.57 23.22 19.90
N GLN A 5 -9.94 24.25 20.66
CA GLN A 5 -10.25 25.57 20.09
C GLN A 5 -9.03 26.32 19.53
N ASN A 6 -7.82 25.85 19.82
CA ASN A 6 -6.59 26.45 19.31
C ASN A 6 -6.17 25.84 17.95
N THR A 7 -6.38 24.53 17.77
CA THR A 7 -5.95 23.80 16.57
C THR A 7 -7.09 23.39 15.64
N GLY A 8 -8.34 23.46 16.08
CA GLY A 8 -9.51 22.94 15.34
C GLY A 8 -9.48 21.42 15.19
N LEU A 9 -8.67 20.71 15.99
CA LEU A 9 -8.52 19.26 15.95
C LEU A 9 -9.58 18.59 16.83
N SER A 10 -10.33 17.66 16.27
CA SER A 10 -11.22 16.79 17.02
C SER A 10 -10.41 15.79 17.84
N ARG A 11 -10.54 15.82 19.17
CA ARG A 11 -9.80 14.91 20.06
C ARG A 11 -10.23 13.46 19.95
N ILE A 12 -11.47 13.22 19.50
CA ILE A 12 -12.04 11.87 19.37
C ILE A 12 -11.59 11.23 18.06
N THR A 13 -11.63 12.00 16.96
CA THR A 13 -11.35 11.47 15.63
C THR A 13 -9.90 11.70 15.19
N CYS A 14 -9.16 12.57 15.90
CA CYS A 14 -7.84 13.05 15.51
C CYS A 14 -7.81 13.64 14.09
N GLN A 15 -8.92 14.28 13.68
CA GLN A 15 -9.08 14.94 12.38
C GLN A 15 -9.29 16.44 12.58
N PHE A 16 -8.79 17.25 11.65
CA PHE A 16 -9.07 18.68 11.61
C PHE A 16 -10.52 18.93 11.16
N GLU A 17 -11.16 19.93 11.76
CA GLU A 17 -12.49 20.40 11.35
C GLU A 17 -12.47 20.99 9.93
N ASP A 18 -11.39 21.70 9.58
CA ASP A 18 -11.15 22.19 8.22
C ASP A 18 -10.70 21.04 7.31
N ARG A 19 -11.58 20.67 6.37
CA ARG A 19 -11.33 19.61 5.39
C ARG A 19 -10.17 19.90 4.44
N LYS A 20 -9.89 21.18 4.17
CA LYS A 20 -8.75 21.57 3.32
C LYS A 20 -7.44 21.31 4.06
N LEU A 21 -7.36 21.72 5.32
CA LEU A 21 -6.21 21.48 6.19
C LEU A 21 -5.98 19.97 6.41
N GLU A 22 -7.04 19.20 6.67
CA GLU A 22 -6.96 17.73 6.79
C GLU A 22 -6.44 17.09 5.48
N GLY A 23 -6.88 17.61 4.32
CA GLY A 23 -6.39 17.18 3.02
C GLY A 23 -4.90 17.41 2.82
N GLU A 24 -4.41 18.62 3.14
CA GLU A 24 -2.99 18.99 3.05
C GLU A 24 -2.14 18.17 4.03
N PHE A 25 -2.60 18.00 5.27
CA PHE A 25 -1.93 17.18 6.28
C PHE A 25 -1.85 15.71 5.86
N ARG A 26 -2.94 15.18 5.29
CA ARG A 26 -2.98 13.81 4.78
C ARG A 26 -2.03 13.61 3.61
N ASP A 27 -1.97 14.54 2.67
CA ASP A 27 -1.04 14.46 1.53
C ASP A 27 0.42 14.50 2.00
N PHE A 28 0.75 15.39 2.95
CA PHE A 28 2.08 15.46 3.56
C PHE A 28 2.45 14.17 4.30
N ARG A 29 1.55 13.63 5.14
CA ARG A 29 1.82 12.36 5.83
C ARG A 29 1.89 11.17 4.88
N TRP A 30 1.05 11.15 3.85
CA TRP A 30 1.01 10.07 2.87
C TRP A 30 2.34 9.94 2.15
N GLU A 31 3.01 11.04 1.82
CA GLU A 31 4.35 11.01 1.22
C GLU A 31 5.34 10.21 2.09
N LYS A 32 5.33 10.44 3.41
CA LYS A 32 6.18 9.72 4.37
C LYS A 32 5.75 8.26 4.54
N ILE A 33 4.46 8.00 4.75
CA ILE A 33 3.91 6.66 5.05
C ILE A 33 4.00 5.74 3.82
N ARG A 34 3.80 6.28 2.62
CA ARG A 34 3.79 5.51 1.37
C ARG A 34 5.07 4.72 1.16
N ASN A 35 6.23 5.27 1.53
CA ASN A 35 7.50 4.56 1.40
C ASN A 35 7.56 3.33 2.32
N TYR A 36 7.07 3.46 3.57
CA TYR A 36 7.00 2.33 4.49
C TYR A 36 6.01 1.27 4.00
N VAL A 37 4.82 1.67 3.56
CA VAL A 37 3.80 0.76 3.01
C VAL A 37 4.35 0.04 1.77
N ARG A 38 5.01 0.77 0.87
CA ARG A 38 5.63 0.20 -0.33
C ARG A 38 6.70 -0.84 0.02
N ASN A 39 7.59 -0.53 0.96
CA ASN A 39 8.61 -1.46 1.41
C ASN A 39 7.99 -2.71 2.04
N LEU A 40 6.95 -2.55 2.86
CA LEU A 40 6.23 -3.65 3.47
C LEU A 40 5.59 -4.55 2.41
N LEU A 41 4.97 -3.98 1.39
CA LEU A 41 4.38 -4.72 0.28
C LEU A 41 5.43 -5.48 -0.53
N ILE A 42 6.59 -4.88 -0.80
CA ILE A 42 7.72 -5.54 -1.49
C ILE A 42 8.20 -6.74 -0.66
N ILE A 43 8.43 -6.55 0.63
CA ILE A 43 8.88 -7.63 1.53
C ILE A 43 7.83 -8.75 1.59
N SER A 44 6.55 -8.40 1.73
CA SER A 44 5.45 -9.36 1.72
C SER A 44 5.40 -10.18 0.43
N GLN A 45 5.60 -9.53 -0.73
CA GLN A 45 5.62 -10.21 -2.01
C GLN A 45 6.83 -11.15 -2.16
N ILE A 46 7.99 -10.80 -1.61
CA ILE A 46 9.16 -11.69 -1.57
C ILE A 46 8.82 -12.97 -0.81
N PHE A 47 8.22 -12.88 0.38
CA PHE A 47 7.80 -14.06 1.14
C PHE A 47 6.75 -14.88 0.39
N ASN A 48 5.80 -14.24 -0.28
CA ASN A 48 4.80 -14.93 -1.10
C ASN A 48 5.45 -15.75 -2.23
N VAL A 49 6.42 -15.17 -2.95
CA VAL A 49 7.17 -15.89 -3.98
C VAL A 49 7.95 -17.08 -3.41
N LEU A 50 8.58 -16.92 -2.24
CA LEU A 50 9.29 -18.03 -1.58
C LEU A 50 8.35 -19.17 -1.21
N ILE A 51 7.16 -18.88 -0.66
CA ILE A 51 6.14 -19.87 -0.34
C ILE A 51 5.69 -20.60 -1.60
N ASN A 52 5.40 -19.86 -2.68
CA ASN A 52 4.96 -20.48 -3.93
C ASN A 52 6.03 -21.38 -4.55
N ILE A 53 7.31 -21.03 -4.43
CA ILE A 53 8.43 -21.87 -4.88
C ILE A 53 8.46 -23.17 -4.08
N ASP A 54 8.28 -23.11 -2.76
CA ASP A 54 8.24 -24.28 -1.90
C ASP A 54 7.04 -25.18 -2.22
N ASP A 55 5.87 -24.58 -2.44
CA ASP A 55 4.66 -25.30 -2.85
C ASP A 55 4.85 -26.02 -4.20
N ILE A 56 5.47 -25.36 -5.19
CA ILE A 56 5.77 -25.99 -6.50
C ILE A 56 6.73 -27.16 -6.32
N ARG A 57 7.72 -27.04 -5.41
CA ARG A 57 8.65 -28.13 -5.11
C ARG A 57 7.93 -29.31 -4.46
N LEU A 58 6.95 -29.07 -3.59
CA LEU A 58 6.21 -30.12 -2.86
C LEU A 58 5.11 -30.78 -3.70
N LEU A 59 4.33 -29.99 -4.44
CA LEU A 59 3.16 -30.44 -5.20
C LEU A 59 3.50 -30.85 -6.64
N GLY A 60 4.71 -30.51 -7.11
CA GLY A 60 5.14 -30.68 -8.49
C GLY A 60 4.73 -29.50 -9.38
N PRO A 61 5.36 -29.36 -10.56
CA PRO A 61 5.16 -28.22 -11.44
C PRO A 61 3.83 -28.33 -12.20
N SER A 62 2.75 -27.82 -11.61
CA SER A 62 1.47 -27.64 -12.28
C SER A 62 1.47 -26.36 -13.13
N PRO A 63 1.30 -26.44 -14.47
CA PRO A 63 1.32 -25.27 -15.34
C PRO A 63 0.25 -24.23 -14.98
N TRP A 64 -0.92 -24.67 -14.51
CA TRP A 64 -1.99 -23.75 -14.09
C TRP A 64 -1.69 -23.03 -12.79
N TYR A 65 -1.09 -23.72 -11.82
CA TYR A 65 -0.67 -23.10 -10.57
C TYR A 65 0.41 -22.05 -10.84
N ILE A 66 1.44 -22.43 -11.59
CA ILE A 66 2.54 -21.54 -11.97
C ILE A 66 2.00 -20.32 -12.74
N GLY A 67 1.13 -20.55 -13.73
CA GLY A 67 0.50 -19.48 -14.51
C GLY A 67 -0.28 -18.48 -13.65
N TYR A 68 -1.08 -18.98 -12.70
CA TYR A 68 -1.81 -18.13 -11.76
C TYR A 68 -0.89 -17.22 -10.94
N HIS A 69 0.18 -17.77 -10.35
CA HIS A 69 1.11 -17.00 -9.53
C HIS A 69 1.97 -16.03 -10.35
N VAL A 70 2.37 -16.41 -11.58
CA VAL A 70 3.08 -15.52 -12.51
C VAL A 70 2.21 -14.34 -12.91
N LEU A 71 0.94 -14.57 -13.29
CA LEU A 71 -0.01 -13.50 -13.60
C LEU A 71 -0.23 -12.58 -12.40
N GLY A 72 -0.39 -13.15 -11.20
CA GLY A 72 -0.50 -12.39 -9.96
C GLY A 72 0.71 -11.49 -9.71
N LEU A 73 1.93 -12.03 -9.91
CA LEU A 73 3.16 -11.26 -9.80
C LEU A 73 3.24 -10.13 -10.84
N THR A 74 2.87 -10.41 -12.10
CA THR A 74 2.83 -9.38 -13.16
C THR A 74 1.86 -8.25 -12.82
N VAL A 75 0.65 -8.57 -12.37
CA VAL A 75 -0.34 -7.57 -11.95
C VAL A 75 0.16 -6.77 -10.75
N TRP A 76 0.79 -7.42 -9.78
CA TRP A 76 1.37 -6.75 -8.62
C TRP A 76 2.49 -5.78 -9.02
N ILE A 77 3.42 -6.19 -9.89
CA ILE A 77 4.48 -5.31 -10.42
C ILE A 77 3.85 -4.13 -11.16
N PHE A 78 2.87 -4.40 -12.03
CA PHE A 78 2.19 -3.36 -12.79
C PHE A 78 1.52 -2.33 -11.86
N TRP A 79 0.74 -2.80 -10.88
CA TRP A 79 0.09 -1.92 -9.91
C TRP A 79 1.11 -1.13 -9.08
N MET A 80 2.15 -1.79 -8.55
CA MET A 80 3.09 -1.17 -7.62
C MET A 80 3.96 -0.09 -8.27
N PHE A 81 4.35 -0.25 -9.54
CA PHE A 81 5.26 0.69 -10.22
C PHE A 81 4.56 1.65 -11.16
N PHE A 82 3.41 1.30 -11.74
CA PHE A 82 2.73 2.13 -12.74
C PHE A 82 1.46 2.81 -12.21
N LEU A 83 0.68 2.15 -11.34
CA LEU A 83 -0.58 2.71 -10.83
C LEU A 83 -0.45 3.35 -9.44
N SER A 84 0.45 2.83 -8.61
CA SER A 84 0.62 3.32 -7.23
C SER A 84 1.36 4.66 -7.16
N ASP A 85 2.05 5.08 -8.22
CA ASP A 85 2.74 6.37 -8.22
C ASP A 85 1.81 7.49 -8.66
N ASN A 86 0.94 7.91 -7.73
CA ASN A 86 0.18 9.16 -7.85
C ASN A 86 1.09 10.36 -7.57
N LYS A 87 2.19 10.52 -8.31
CA LYS A 87 2.77 11.85 -8.47
C LYS A 87 1.69 12.68 -9.15
N LYS A 88 0.89 13.40 -8.36
CA LYS A 88 0.06 14.49 -8.86
C LYS A 88 0.99 15.29 -9.75
N LYS A 89 0.79 15.20 -11.08
CA LYS A 89 1.43 16.10 -12.03
C LYS A 89 1.14 17.49 -11.48
N LYS A 90 2.20 18.20 -11.11
CA LYS A 90 2.14 19.61 -10.72
C LYS A 90 1.37 20.38 -11.78
#